data_AF-A0A177SYW4-F1
#
_entry.id   AF-A0A177SYW4-F1
#
_cell.length_a   1.000
_cell.length_b   1.000
_cell.length_c   1.000
_cell.angle_alpha   90.00
_cell.angle_beta   90.00
_cell.angle_gamma   90.00
#
_symmetry.space_group_name_H-M   'P 1'
#
loop_
_entity.id
_entity.type
_entity.pdbx_description
1 polymer ?
#
loop_
_entity_poly.entity_id
_entity_poly.type
_entity_poly.pdbx_seq_one_letter_code
_entity_poly.pdbx_strand_id
1 'polypeptide(L)'
;MELITLVVVATRSKVRVLWQDNKQTTEPATGLIPYYNLDEYDVWPGDFVVWERDSADSEHKVGVIQTMDPKERTALVRCYDTQDVAEEDNAAIERTATELVPVFELDVHGPDPVAFGAHRGDIVFISTRPNAPAWAPGRCRLRRLRWLPA
;
A
#
# COMPACT_ATOMS: atom_id res chain seq x y z
N MET A 1 -9.95 -51.10 -29.62
CA MET A 1 -9.40 -49.83 -29.08
C MET A 1 -10.59 -49.00 -28.67
N GLU A 2 -10.80 -48.78 -27.39
CA GLU A 2 -11.98 -48.11 -26.87
C GLU A 2 -11.67 -46.63 -26.65
N LEU A 3 -12.52 -45.73 -27.15
CA LEU A 3 -12.35 -44.28 -27.04
C LEU A 3 -13.11 -43.77 -25.82
N ILE A 4 -12.39 -43.23 -24.84
CA ILE A 4 -12.99 -42.60 -23.65
C ILE A 4 -12.91 -41.08 -23.81
N THR A 5 -14.07 -40.44 -23.97
CA THR A 5 -14.20 -38.97 -24.01
C THR A 5 -14.63 -38.44 -22.65
N LEU A 6 -13.87 -37.50 -22.10
CA LEU A 6 -14.21 -36.76 -20.88
C LEU A 6 -14.72 -35.36 -21.25
N VAL A 7 -15.71 -34.85 -20.50
CA VAL A 7 -16.22 -33.48 -20.63
C VAL A 7 -15.96 -32.72 -19.34
N VAL A 8 -15.50 -31.47 -19.44
CA VAL A 8 -15.35 -30.58 -18.29
C VAL A 8 -16.73 -30.09 -17.87
N VAL A 9 -17.17 -30.46 -16.67
CA VAL A 9 -18.48 -30.05 -16.12
C VAL A 9 -18.44 -28.71 -15.38
N ALA A 10 -17.27 -28.32 -14.84
CA ALA A 10 -17.08 -27.04 -14.17
C ALA A 10 -15.59 -26.69 -14.05
N THR A 11 -15.31 -25.39 -13.96
CA THR A 11 -14.00 -24.86 -13.58
C THR A 11 -14.15 -24.03 -12.31
N ARG A 12 -13.22 -24.17 -11.38
CA ARG A 12 -13.18 -23.38 -10.15
C ARG A 12 -11.80 -22.77 -9.99
N SER A 13 -11.77 -21.47 -9.72
CA SER A 13 -10.54 -20.73 -9.45
C SER A 13 -10.48 -20.32 -7.99
N LYS A 14 -9.28 -20.40 -7.42
CA LYS A 14 -8.96 -19.89 -6.09
C LYS A 14 -7.86 -18.86 -6.21
N VAL A 15 -7.84 -17.91 -5.29
CA VAL A 15 -6.81 -16.87 -5.20
C VAL A 15 -6.15 -16.92 -3.83
N ARG A 16 -4.85 -16.67 -3.79
CA ARG A 16 -4.12 -16.47 -2.54
C ARG A 16 -4.18 -14.98 -2.20
N VAL A 17 -4.72 -14.65 -1.03
CA VAL A 17 -4.86 -13.27 -0.56
C VAL A 17 -3.88 -13.05 0.57
N LEU A 18 -3.10 -11.98 0.49
CA LEU A 18 -2.33 -11.44 1.62
C LEU A 18 -3.11 -10.25 2.16
N TRP A 19 -3.55 -10.34 3.40
CA TRP A 19 -4.34 -9.32 4.07
C TRP A 19 -3.44 -8.27 4.72
N GLN A 20 -4.02 -7.11 5.05
CA GLN A 20 -3.34 -6.01 5.76
C GLN A 20 -2.77 -6.43 7.13
N ASP A 21 -3.34 -7.47 7.74
CA ASP A 21 -2.86 -8.05 9.00
C ASP A 21 -1.70 -9.05 8.82
N ASN A 22 -1.12 -9.12 7.62
CA ASN A 22 -0.14 -10.11 7.14
C ASN A 22 -0.62 -11.57 7.11
N LYS A 23 -1.89 -11.86 7.40
CA LYS A 23 -2.40 -13.22 7.21
C LYS A 23 -2.51 -13.54 5.74
N GLN A 24 -2.21 -14.80 5.41
CA GLN A 24 -2.41 -15.33 4.07
C GLN A 24 -3.52 -16.37 4.08
N THR A 25 -4.52 -16.20 3.22
CA THR A 25 -5.59 -17.17 3.03
C THR A 25 -5.76 -17.55 1.57
N THR A 26 -6.51 -18.62 1.32
CA THR A 26 -6.86 -19.07 -0.03
C THR A 26 -8.37 -19.03 -0.18
N GLU A 27 -8.85 -18.07 -0.97
CA GLU A 27 -10.27 -17.79 -1.12
C GLU A 27 -10.78 -18.26 -2.49
N PRO A 28 -12.06 -18.67 -2.62
CA PRO A 28 -12.68 -18.83 -3.93
C PRO A 28 -12.67 -17.49 -4.66
N ALA A 29 -12.31 -17.48 -5.94
CA ALA A 29 -12.25 -16.23 -6.72
C ALA A 29 -13.60 -15.49 -6.77
N THR A 30 -14.71 -16.22 -6.63
CA THR A 30 -16.08 -15.68 -6.59
C THR A 30 -16.50 -15.16 -5.21
N GLY A 31 -15.70 -15.36 -4.16
CA GLY A 31 -16.00 -14.93 -2.79
C GLY A 31 -15.43 -13.56 -2.42
N LEU A 32 -14.69 -12.93 -3.32
CA LEU A 32 -14.08 -11.61 -3.09
C LEU A 32 -14.80 -10.55 -3.92
N ILE A 33 -14.99 -9.38 -3.31
CA ILE A 33 -15.47 -8.18 -3.99
C ILE A 33 -14.31 -7.21 -4.18
N PRO A 34 -14.23 -6.49 -5.31
CA PRO A 34 -13.23 -5.45 -5.48
C PRO A 34 -13.49 -4.31 -4.49
N TYR A 35 -12.43 -3.86 -3.83
CA TYR A 35 -12.45 -2.70 -2.97
C TYR A 35 -12.06 -1.47 -3.81
N TYR A 36 -13.05 -0.65 -4.17
CA TYR A 36 -12.89 0.43 -5.16
C TYR A 36 -12.50 1.78 -4.56
N ASN A 37 -12.93 2.05 -3.33
CA ASN A 37 -12.72 3.31 -2.66
C ASN A 37 -11.71 3.07 -1.55
N LEU A 38 -10.43 3.27 -1.86
CA LEU A 38 -9.39 3.34 -0.84
C LEU A 38 -9.56 4.69 -0.15
N ASP A 39 -9.71 4.68 1.17
CA ASP A 39 -9.76 5.90 1.97
C ASP A 39 -8.34 6.35 2.39
N GLU A 40 -8.22 7.58 2.89
CA GLU A 40 -6.94 8.14 3.34
C GLU A 40 -6.38 7.44 4.60
N TYR A 41 -7.19 6.64 5.28
CA TYR A 41 -6.83 5.87 6.48
C TYR A 41 -6.62 4.38 6.18
N ASP A 42 -6.59 3.99 4.90
CA ASP A 42 -6.23 2.65 4.50
C ASP A 42 -4.72 2.60 4.29
N VAL A 43 -4.05 1.83 5.15
CA VAL A 43 -2.61 1.61 5.10
C VAL A 43 -2.29 0.13 4.90
N TRP A 44 -1.15 -0.16 4.30
CA TRP A 44 -0.66 -1.50 4.02
C TRP A 44 0.74 -1.72 4.60
N PRO A 45 1.07 -2.98 4.94
CA PRO A 45 2.43 -3.36 5.26
C PRO A 45 3.44 -2.87 4.21
N GLY A 46 4.44 -2.13 4.65
CA GLY A 46 5.48 -1.51 3.81
C GLY A 46 5.23 -0.05 3.45
N ASP A 47 4.05 0.50 3.72
CA ASP A 47 3.79 1.93 3.48
C ASP A 47 4.61 2.79 4.46
N PHE A 48 5.14 3.90 3.93
CA PHE A 48 5.80 4.92 4.73
C PHE A 48 4.75 5.90 5.26
N VAL A 49 4.86 6.24 6.53
CA VAL A 49 3.97 7.18 7.19
C VAL A 49 4.76 8.15 8.03
N VAL A 50 4.22 9.35 8.18
CA VAL A 50 4.62 10.31 9.20
C VAL A 50 3.63 10.20 10.34
N TRP A 51 4.15 10.05 11.55
CA TRP A 51 3.34 10.11 12.74
C TRP A 51 3.53 11.47 13.41
N GLU A 52 2.45 12.24 13.47
CA GLU A 52 2.38 13.51 14.18
C GLU A 52 1.88 13.24 15.61
N ARG A 53 2.75 13.42 16.60
CA ARG A 53 2.33 13.39 18.01
C ARG A 53 1.90 14.79 18.42
N ASP A 54 0.76 14.90 19.11
CA ASP A 54 0.16 16.16 19.59
C ASP A 54 1.01 16.96 20.62
N SER A 55 2.22 16.52 20.94
CA SER A 55 3.11 17.26 21.84
C SER A 55 3.88 18.34 21.08
N ALA A 56 3.80 19.59 21.53
CA ALA A 56 4.45 20.74 20.92
C ALA A 56 5.99 20.63 20.75
N ASP A 57 6.61 19.62 21.38
CA ASP A 57 8.05 19.32 21.33
C ASP A 57 8.38 18.00 20.61
N SER A 58 7.40 17.26 20.07
CA SER A 58 7.67 15.99 19.37
C SER A 58 7.99 16.20 17.91
N GLU A 59 9.20 15.81 17.52
CA GLU A 59 9.61 15.68 16.13
C GLU A 59 8.70 14.68 15.39
N HIS A 60 8.35 15.00 14.15
CA HIS A 60 7.63 14.11 13.24
C HIS A 60 8.42 12.80 13.08
N LYS A 61 7.82 11.67 13.49
CA LYS A 61 8.47 10.36 13.38
C LYS A 61 8.11 9.72 12.05
N VAL A 62 9.12 9.39 11.26
CA VAL A 62 8.91 8.58 10.06
C VAL A 62 8.84 7.12 10.47
N GLY A 63 7.83 6.41 9.96
CA GLY A 63 7.61 5.01 10.26
C GLY A 63 7.26 4.20 9.03
N VAL A 64 7.42 2.88 9.14
CA VAL A 64 6.98 1.91 8.15
C VAL A 64 5.93 0.99 8.79
N ILE A 65 4.76 0.91 8.15
CA ILE A 65 3.68 0.04 8.57
C ILE A 65 4.13 -1.42 8.50
N GLN A 66 3.97 -2.15 9.59
CA GLN A 66 4.25 -3.58 9.65
C GLN A 66 2.97 -4.39 9.42
N THR A 67 1.85 -3.97 10.03
CA THR A 67 0.55 -4.65 9.93
C THR A 67 -0.56 -3.68 10.34
N MET A 68 -1.78 -3.92 9.90
CA MET A 68 -2.95 -3.05 10.12
C MET A 68 -4.19 -3.88 10.47
N ASP A 69 -4.90 -3.48 11.53
CA ASP A 69 -6.23 -3.97 11.86
C ASP A 69 -7.30 -3.03 11.27
N PRO A 70 -8.02 -3.45 10.22
CA PRO A 70 -9.04 -2.62 9.57
C PRO A 70 -10.28 -2.39 10.45
N LYS A 71 -10.54 -3.23 11.46
CA LYS A 71 -11.72 -3.08 12.33
C LYS A 71 -11.49 -2.02 13.39
N GLU A 72 -10.36 -2.10 14.07
CA GLU A 72 -9.99 -1.16 15.13
C GLU A 72 -9.33 0.11 14.58
N ARG A 73 -9.01 0.15 13.28
CA ARG A 73 -8.29 1.24 12.62
C ARG A 73 -6.97 1.56 13.32
N THR A 74 -6.20 0.52 13.65
CA THR A 74 -4.89 0.63 14.31
C THR A 74 -3.83 -0.11 13.52
N ALA A 75 -2.64 0.48 13.44
CA ALA A 75 -1.50 -0.09 12.74
C ALA A 75 -0.32 -0.29 13.70
N LEU A 76 0.45 -1.36 13.47
CA LEU A 76 1.76 -1.50 14.07
C LEU A 76 2.78 -0.82 13.17
N VAL A 77 3.42 0.22 13.70
CA VAL A 77 4.37 1.07 12.98
C VAL A 77 5.76 0.86 13.55
N ARG A 78 6.73 0.58 12.68
CA ARG A 78 8.14 0.63 13.05
C ARG A 78 8.63 2.05 12.80
N CYS A 79 8.88 2.80 13.86
CA CYS A 79 9.39 4.17 13.78
C CYS A 79 10.91 4.17 13.63
N TYR A 80 11.44 5.20 12.96
CA TYR A 80 12.86 5.47 12.85
C TYR A 80 13.13 6.85 13.41
N ASP A 81 14.11 6.98 14.31
CA ASP A 81 14.55 8.29 14.77
C ASP A 81 15.54 8.88 13.76
N THR A 82 15.45 10.18 13.52
CA THR A 82 16.40 10.91 12.68
C THR A 82 17.82 10.90 13.24
N GLN A 83 18.01 10.60 14.53
CA GLN A 83 19.31 10.53 15.20
C GLN A 83 20.01 9.15 15.11
N ASP A 84 19.30 8.11 14.64
CA ASP A 84 19.77 6.70 14.68
C ASP A 84 20.86 6.34 13.65
N VAL A 85 21.28 7.30 12.80
CA VAL A 85 22.25 7.06 11.73
C VAL A 85 23.71 7.07 12.21
N ALA A 86 23.97 7.44 13.47
CA ALA A 86 25.32 7.73 13.96
C ALA A 86 25.99 6.64 14.82
N GLU A 87 25.27 5.63 15.34
CA GLU A 87 25.83 4.64 16.26
C GLU A 87 25.54 3.19 15.83
N GLU A 88 26.56 2.52 15.29
CA GLU A 88 26.37 1.31 14.48
C GLU A 88 26.14 0.00 15.27
N ASP A 89 26.48 -0.11 16.56
CA ASP A 89 26.57 -1.43 17.21
C ASP A 89 25.49 -1.77 18.28
N ASN A 90 24.77 -0.81 18.86
CA ASN A 90 23.66 -1.09 19.81
C ASN A 90 22.25 -0.74 19.26
N ALA A 91 22.18 0.04 18.18
CA ALA A 91 20.93 0.54 17.61
C ALA A 91 20.09 -0.50 16.83
N ALA A 92 20.61 -1.70 16.57
CA ALA A 92 19.90 -2.72 15.79
C ALA A 92 18.69 -3.33 16.52
N ILE A 93 18.70 -3.32 17.86
CA ILE A 93 17.64 -3.91 18.69
C ILE A 93 16.45 -2.93 18.84
N GLU A 94 16.74 -1.63 19.02
CA GLU A 94 15.70 -0.58 19.09
C GLU A 94 15.05 -0.29 17.73
N ARG A 95 15.79 -0.46 16.62
CA ARG A 95 15.25 -0.41 15.23
C ARG A 95 14.11 -1.41 14.96
N THR A 96 13.88 -2.38 15.85
CA THR A 96 12.83 -3.39 15.68
C THR A 96 11.58 -3.08 16.52
N ALA A 97 11.61 -2.06 17.39
CA ALA A 97 10.48 -1.69 18.21
C ALA A 97 9.32 -1.19 17.33
N THR A 98 8.18 -1.90 17.42
CA THR A 98 6.93 -1.52 16.76
C THR A 98 6.00 -0.91 17.78
N GLU A 99 5.35 0.19 17.42
CA GLU A 99 4.36 0.87 18.25
C GLU A 99 2.98 0.71 17.63
N LEU A 100 1.96 0.51 18.48
CA LEU A 100 0.56 0.44 18.03
C LEU A 100 0.00 1.87 17.98
N VAL A 101 -0.30 2.34 16.77
CA VAL A 101 -0.72 3.71 16.51
C VAL A 101 -2.09 3.70 15.83
N PRO A 102 -3.03 4.57 16.24
CA PRO A 102 -4.28 4.76 15.50
C PRO A 102 -4.01 5.37 14.13
N VAL A 103 -4.66 4.87 13.08
CA VAL A 103 -4.33 5.32 11.71
C VAL A 103 -4.72 6.76 11.42
N PHE A 104 -5.65 7.34 12.19
CA PHE A 104 -6.00 8.75 12.05
C PHE A 104 -4.89 9.71 12.50
N GLU A 105 -3.86 9.23 13.20
CA GLU A 105 -2.65 10.00 13.55
C GLU A 105 -1.53 9.85 12.51
N LEU A 106 -1.75 9.02 11.49
CA LEU A 106 -0.76 8.72 10.46
C LEU A 106 -1.06 9.50 9.19
N ASP A 107 -0.02 10.15 8.67
CA ASP A 107 -0.05 10.81 7.37
C ASP A 107 0.79 10.00 6.36
N VAL A 108 0.12 9.45 5.35
CA VAL A 108 0.74 8.65 4.27
C VAL A 108 1.42 9.53 3.20
N HIS A 109 1.07 10.80 3.13
CA HIS A 109 1.64 11.74 2.16
C HIS A 109 2.79 12.55 2.76
N GLY A 110 2.78 12.71 4.08
CA GLY A 110 3.74 13.50 4.82
C GLY A 110 3.72 14.98 4.40
N PRO A 111 4.69 15.77 4.91
CA PRO A 111 4.77 17.20 4.62
C PRO A 111 5.24 17.49 3.18
N ASP A 112 5.94 16.57 2.53
CA ASP A 112 6.40 16.70 1.13
C ASP A 112 5.95 15.48 0.29
N PRO A 113 4.94 15.62 -0.58
CA PRO A 113 4.42 14.53 -1.39
C PRO A 113 5.45 13.96 -2.39
N VAL A 114 6.54 14.67 -2.69
CA VAL A 114 7.62 14.16 -3.56
C VAL A 114 8.50 13.15 -2.83
N ALA A 115 8.68 13.31 -1.52
CA ALA A 115 9.54 12.45 -0.72
C ALA A 115 8.90 11.10 -0.38
N PHE A 116 7.58 11.09 -0.11
CA PHE A 116 6.84 9.89 0.28
C PHE A 116 6.24 9.13 -0.91
N GLY A 117 6.17 9.77 -2.08
CA GLY A 117 5.72 9.14 -3.32
C GLY A 117 4.20 8.98 -3.40
N ALA A 118 3.75 8.06 -4.25
CA ALA A 118 2.32 7.79 -4.45
C ALA A 118 1.84 6.68 -3.51
N HIS A 119 0.75 6.93 -2.81
CA HIS A 119 0.05 5.96 -1.98
C HIS A 119 -0.93 5.12 -2.81
N ARG A 120 -1.31 3.95 -2.29
CA ARG A 120 -2.33 3.12 -2.92
C ARG A 120 -3.68 3.81 -2.84
N GLY A 121 -4.28 4.07 -4.00
CA GLY A 121 -5.55 4.79 -4.11
C GLY A 121 -5.38 6.17 -4.74
N ASP A 122 -4.16 6.67 -4.80
CA ASP A 122 -3.86 7.95 -5.39
C ASP A 122 -4.19 8.00 -6.88
N ILE A 123 -4.83 9.10 -7.27
CA ILE A 123 -5.06 9.41 -8.68
C ILE A 123 -3.84 10.14 -9.21
N VAL A 124 -3.01 9.41 -9.97
CA VAL A 124 -1.81 9.98 -10.61
C VAL A 124 -2.07 10.36 -12.07
N PHE A 125 -1.54 11.51 -12.49
CA PHE A 125 -1.55 11.91 -13.89
C PHE A 125 -0.27 11.44 -14.59
N ILE A 126 -0.41 10.51 -15.54
CA ILE A 126 0.70 10.09 -16.39
C ILE A 126 0.77 11.01 -17.61
N SER A 127 1.75 11.91 -17.62
CA SER A 127 2.01 12.79 -18.75
C SER A 127 3.16 12.26 -19.61
N THR A 128 2.99 12.32 -20.94
CA THR A 128 4.08 12.04 -21.90
C THR A 128 5.10 13.19 -21.99
N ARG A 129 4.82 14.32 -21.35
CA ARG A 129 5.70 15.47 -21.27
C ARG A 129 6.04 15.73 -19.81
N PRO A 130 7.33 15.63 -19.41
CA PRO A 130 7.73 15.67 -18.01
C PRO A 130 7.29 16.94 -17.25
N ASN A 131 7.06 18.07 -17.95
CA ASN A 131 6.77 19.36 -17.33
C ASN A 131 5.50 20.05 -17.89
N ALA A 132 4.56 19.30 -18.48
CA ALA A 132 3.30 19.91 -18.93
C ALA A 132 2.31 19.99 -17.75
N PRO A 133 1.68 21.16 -17.50
CA PRO A 133 0.66 21.25 -16.46
C PRO A 133 -0.50 20.30 -16.78
N ALA A 134 -1.11 19.69 -15.75
CA ALA A 134 -2.16 18.67 -15.90
C ALA A 134 -3.38 19.13 -16.73
N TRP A 135 -3.63 20.44 -16.78
CA TRP A 135 -4.72 21.05 -17.56
C TRP A 135 -4.30 21.53 -18.95
N ALA A 136 -3.02 21.43 -19.32
CA ALA A 136 -2.56 21.81 -20.64
C ALA A 136 -3.34 21.00 -21.69
N PRO A 137 -3.90 21.64 -22.74
CA PRO A 137 -4.66 20.94 -23.77
C PRO A 137 -3.74 20.06 -24.61
N GLY A 138 -3.39 18.89 -24.09
CA GLY A 138 -2.81 17.79 -24.82
C GLY A 138 -3.94 17.04 -25.50
N ARG A 139 -3.83 16.80 -26.81
CA ARG A 139 -4.71 15.83 -27.48
C ARG A 139 -4.50 14.48 -26.80
N CYS A 140 -5.34 14.18 -25.81
CA CYS A 140 -5.39 12.88 -25.16
C CYS A 140 -5.94 11.90 -26.21
N ARG A 141 -5.07 11.41 -27.09
CA ARG A 141 -5.39 10.23 -27.89
C ARG A 141 -5.38 9.09 -26.90
N LEU A 142 -6.56 8.69 -26.42
CA LEU A 142 -6.78 7.38 -25.83
C LEU A 142 -6.28 6.34 -26.85
N ARG A 143 -5.00 5.96 -26.75
CA ARG A 143 -4.53 4.76 -27.41
C ARG A 143 -5.14 3.63 -26.61
N ARG A 144 -6.11 2.92 -27.21
CA ARG A 144 -6.56 1.63 -26.70
C ARG A 144 -5.32 0.82 -26.33
N LEU A 145 -5.15 0.48 -25.05
CA LEU A 145 -4.23 -0.58 -24.68
C LEU A 145 -4.70 -1.83 -25.43
N ARG A 146 -3.99 -2.20 -26.50
CA ARG A 146 -4.09 -3.54 -27.07
C ARG A 146 -3.27 -4.43 -26.17
N TRP A 147 -3.96 -5.34 -25.49
CA TRP A 147 -3.34 -6.53 -24.94
C TRP A 147 -2.65 -7.28 -26.09
N LEU A 148 -1.33 -7.41 -26.01
CA LEU A 148 -0.59 -8.35 -26.85
C LEU A 148 -0.80 -9.74 -26.25
N PRO A 149 -1.30 -10.74 -26.99
CA PRO A 149 -1.27 -12.11 -26.52
C PRO A 149 0.18 -12.61 -26.48
N ALA A 150 0.48 -13.44 -25.48
CA ALA A 150 1.71 -14.22 -25.39
C ALA A 150 1.77 -15.28 -26.49
#